data_AF-A0A7S3U882-F1
#
_entry.id   AF-A0A7S3U882-F1
#
_cell.length_a   1.000
_cell.length_b   1.000
_cell.length_c   1.000
_cell.angle_alpha   90.00
_cell.angle_beta   90.00
_cell.angle_gamma   90.00
#
_symmetry.space_group_name_H-M   'P 1'
#
loop_
_entity.id
_entity.type
_entity.pdbx_description
1 polymer ?
#
loop_
_entity_poly.entity_id
_entity_poly.type
_entity_poly.pdbx_seq_one_letter_code
_entity_poly.pdbx_strand_id
1 'polypeptide(L)'
;EKRIYIPLPEPPDIKVLLGINLRSVKLEDSVDLNALAERLVGYSPADVTNLCREAAMMPMRRAIKGLKHEEIRKLKKEDTDTPLSPADIEQSLSRINKTVSAADLSKYEDWLKEFGSIQ
;
A
#
# COMPACT_ATOMS: atom_id res chain seq x y z
N GLU A 1 19.53 23.87 17.48
CA GLU A 1 19.18 22.68 16.68
C GLU A 1 17.73 22.84 16.21
N LYS A 2 17.43 22.79 14.91
CA LYS A 2 16.05 22.91 14.41
C LYS A 2 15.44 21.50 14.34
N ARG A 3 14.31 21.30 15.01
CA ARG A 3 13.54 20.05 14.97
C ARG A 3 12.33 20.29 14.07
N ILE A 4 12.20 19.51 13.00
CA ILE A 4 11.10 19.61 12.05
C ILE A 4 10.29 18.33 12.18
N TYR A 5 9.00 18.47 12.47
CA TYR A 5 8.07 17.35 12.46
C TYR A 5 7.61 17.08 11.03
N ILE A 6 7.58 15.80 10.64
CA ILE A 6 7.06 15.34 9.36
C ILE A 6 5.79 14.53 9.65
N PRO A 7 4.61 15.02 9.28
CA PRO A 7 3.36 14.31 9.53
C PRO A 7 3.24 13.05 8.64
N LEU A 8 2.26 12.21 8.97
CA LEU A 8 1.82 11.16 8.06
C LEU A 8 1.20 11.77 6.79
N PRO A 9 1.24 11.04 5.65
CA PRO A 9 0.69 11.53 4.40
C PRO A 9 -0.83 11.62 4.46
N GLU A 10 -1.38 12.64 3.79
CA GLU A 10 -2.83 12.79 3.58
C GLU A 10 -3.30 11.95 2.38
N PRO A 11 -4.61 11.70 2.20
CA PRO A 11 -5.13 10.92 1.07
C PRO A 11 -4.59 11.32 -0.32
N PRO A 12 -4.40 12.61 -0.66
CA PRO A 12 -3.80 13.01 -1.93
C PRO A 12 -2.36 12.51 -2.11
N ASP A 13 -1.56 12.59 -1.05
CA ASP A 13 -0.16 12.13 -1.03
C ASP A 13 -0.10 10.60 -1.12
N ILE A 14 -0.99 9.91 -0.40
CA ILE A 14 -1.13 8.47 -0.48
C ILE A 14 -1.50 8.03 -1.89
N LYS A 15 -2.45 8.71 -2.55
CA LYS A 15 -2.82 8.42 -3.94
C LYS A 15 -1.61 8.54 -4.88
N VAL A 16 -0.78 9.57 -4.70
CA VAL A 16 0.47 9.72 -5.46
C VAL A 16 1.42 8.55 -5.19
N LEU A 17 1.59 8.16 -3.92
CA LEU A 17 2.40 6.99 -3.54
C LEU A 17 1.88 5.70 -4.17
N LEU A 18 0.56 5.47 -4.16
CA LEU A 18 -0.07 4.32 -4.82
C LEU A 18 0.22 4.34 -6.32
N GLY A 19 0.06 5.49 -6.99
CA GLY A 19 0.34 5.64 -8.43
C GLY A 19 1.80 5.39 -8.80
N ILE A 20 2.75 5.80 -7.95
CA ILE A 20 4.18 5.53 -8.15
C ILE A 20 4.46 4.04 -7.99
N ASN A 21 3.97 3.43 -6.91
CA ASN A 21 4.26 2.03 -6.59
C ASN A 21 3.57 1.03 -7.54
N LEU A 22 2.38 1.37 -8.05
CA LEU A 22 1.61 0.51 -8.95
C LEU A 22 1.80 0.87 -10.43
N ARG A 23 2.72 1.78 -10.77
CA ARG A 23 2.94 2.26 -12.15
C ARG A 23 3.20 1.16 -13.17
N SER A 24 3.89 0.10 -12.75
CA SER A 24 4.25 -1.05 -13.61
C SER A 24 3.30 -2.24 -13.45
N VAL A 25 2.21 -2.09 -12.68
CA VAL A 25 1.23 -3.12 -12.41
C VAL A 25 -0.02 -2.83 -13.23
N LYS A 26 -0.52 -3.83 -13.96
CA LYS A 26 -1.81 -3.71 -14.63
C LYS A 26 -2.90 -3.71 -13.57
N LEU A 27 -3.71 -2.66 -13.54
CA LEU A 27 -4.87 -2.55 -12.66
C LEU A 27 -6.12 -2.95 -13.43
N GLU A 28 -7.06 -3.60 -12.75
CA GLU A 28 -8.40 -3.77 -13.27
C GLU A 28 -9.15 -2.43 -13.25
N ASP A 29 -10.05 -2.19 -14.21
CA ASP A 29 -10.81 -0.93 -14.31
C ASP A 29 -11.69 -0.65 -13.07
N SER A 30 -12.01 -1.69 -12.29
CA SER A 30 -12.76 -1.63 -11.04
C SER A 30 -11.94 -1.12 -9.85
N VAL A 31 -10.61 -0.96 -9.99
CA VAL A 31 -9.73 -0.49 -8.91
C VAL A 31 -9.76 1.04 -8.82
N ASP A 32 -10.38 1.56 -7.76
CA ASP A 32 -10.37 2.99 -7.44
C ASP A 32 -9.23 3.33 -6.45
N LEU A 33 -8.17 3.96 -6.95
CA LEU A 33 -7.06 4.43 -6.14
C LEU A 33 -7.43 5.58 -5.18
N ASN A 34 -8.50 6.34 -5.46
CA ASN A 34 -8.97 7.37 -4.52
C ASN A 34 -9.58 6.72 -3.30
N ALA A 35 -10.52 5.78 -3.51
CA ALA A 35 -11.13 5.04 -2.42
C ALA A 35 -10.10 4.24 -1.61
N LEU A 36 -9.08 3.70 -2.26
CA LEU A 36 -7.97 3.03 -1.56
C LEU A 36 -7.16 4.02 -0.71
N ALA A 37 -6.85 5.21 -1.23
CA ALA A 37 -6.11 6.21 -0.47
C ALA A 37 -6.83 6.66 0.81
N GLU A 38 -8.15 6.85 0.76
CA GLU A 38 -8.98 7.17 1.93
C GLU A 38 -8.92 6.08 3.01
N ARG A 39 -8.83 4.81 2.61
CA ARG A 39 -8.72 3.69 3.56
C ARG A 39 -7.34 3.56 4.19
N LEU A 40 -6.33 4.17 3.58
CA LEU A 40 -4.95 4.12 4.02
C LEU A 40 -4.55 5.32 4.89
N VAL A 41 -5.51 6.13 5.33
CA VAL A 41 -5.27 7.19 6.31
C VAL A 41 -4.66 6.61 7.59
N GLY A 42 -3.56 7.22 8.03
CA GLY A 42 -2.76 6.78 9.17
C GLY A 42 -1.77 5.65 8.86
N TYR A 43 -1.61 5.24 7.60
CA TYR A 43 -0.51 4.38 7.17
C TYR A 43 0.75 5.22 6.91
N SER A 44 1.91 4.69 7.28
CA SER A 44 3.18 5.32 6.89
C SER A 44 3.45 5.10 5.39
N PRO A 45 4.29 5.94 4.75
CA PRO A 45 4.71 5.71 3.36
C PRO A 45 5.33 4.32 3.13
N ALA A 46 6.01 3.79 4.16
CA ALA A 46 6.57 2.44 4.13
C ALA A 46 5.47 1.36 4.12
N ASP A 47 4.41 1.54 4.90
CA ASP A 47 3.28 0.59 4.92
C ASP A 47 2.53 0.58 3.59
N VAL A 48 2.28 1.77 3.01
CA VAL A 48 1.65 1.90 1.67
C VAL A 48 2.50 1.21 0.60
N THR A 49 3.82 1.40 0.65
CA THR A 49 4.76 0.75 -0.27
C THR A 49 4.74 -0.77 -0.11
N ASN A 50 4.73 -1.27 1.13
CA ASN A 50 4.65 -2.70 1.41
C ASN A 50 3.33 -3.30 0.93
N LEU A 51 2.22 -2.56 1.08
CA LEU A 51 0.92 -2.96 0.55
C LEU A 51 0.95 -3.11 -0.96
N CYS A 52 1.50 -2.13 -1.68
CA CYS A 52 1.61 -2.21 -3.12
C CYS A 52 2.47 -3.39 -3.58
N ARG A 53 3.57 -3.69 -2.87
CA ARG A 53 4.44 -4.83 -3.19
C ARG A 53 3.74 -6.17 -2.97
N GLU A 54 3.02 -6.34 -1.87
CA GLU A 54 2.27 -7.58 -1.61
C GLU A 54 1.14 -7.73 -2.64
N ALA A 55 0.38 -6.65 -2.89
CA ALA A 55 -0.69 -6.63 -3.86
C ALA A 55 -0.18 -6.97 -5.28
N ALA A 56 0.94 -6.40 -5.72
CA ALA A 56 1.54 -6.67 -7.03
C ALA A 56 1.89 -8.15 -7.26
N MET A 57 2.11 -8.93 -6.20
CA MET A 57 2.39 -10.37 -6.29
C MET A 57 1.13 -11.23 -6.34
N MET A 58 -0.03 -10.69 -5.98
CA MET A 58 -1.28 -11.44 -5.87
C MET A 58 -1.78 -12.03 -7.20
N PRO A 59 -1.75 -11.32 -8.34
CA PRO A 59 -2.18 -11.90 -9.62
C PRO A 59 -1.36 -13.12 -10.01
N MET A 60 -0.03 -13.04 -9.82
CA MET A 60 0.87 -14.17 -10.06
C MET A 60 0.58 -15.34 -9.11
N ARG A 61 0.41 -15.06 -7.81
CA ARG A 61 0.07 -16.10 -6.81
C ARG A 61 -1.25 -16.78 -7.15
N ARG A 62 -2.24 -16.04 -7.66
CA ARG A 62 -3.52 -16.56 -8.11
C ARG A 62 -3.36 -17.47 -9.34
N ALA A 63 -2.58 -17.04 -10.33
CA ALA A 63 -2.33 -17.80 -11.56
C ALA A 63 -1.65 -19.16 -11.28
N ILE A 64 -0.74 -19.22 -10.29
CA ILE A 64 -0.04 -20.46 -9.94
C ILE A 64 -0.77 -21.31 -8.87
N LYS A 65 -1.86 -20.81 -8.30
CA LYS A 65 -2.54 -21.47 -7.18
C LYS A 65 -3.14 -22.80 -7.63
N GLY A 66 -2.70 -23.89 -7.00
CA GLY A 66 -3.20 -25.24 -7.29
C GLY A 66 -2.44 -25.97 -8.41
N LEU A 67 -1.46 -25.32 -9.04
CA LEU A 67 -0.59 -25.94 -10.03
C LEU A 67 0.58 -26.67 -9.36
N LYS A 68 1.00 -27.79 -9.94
CA LYS A 68 2.23 -28.51 -9.55
C LYS A 68 3.45 -27.82 -10.15
N HIS A 69 4.63 -28.10 -9.58
CA HIS A 69 5.89 -27.50 -9.99
C HIS A 69 6.18 -27.63 -11.50
N GLU A 70 5.84 -28.78 -12.08
CA GLU A 70 5.99 -29.06 -13.52
C GLU A 70 5.03 -28.26 -14.41
N GLU A 71 3.86 -27.88 -13.89
CA GLU A 71 2.88 -27.06 -14.59
C GLU A 71 3.28 -25.58 -14.52
N ILE A 72 3.77 -25.13 -13.36
CA ILE A 72 4.29 -23.77 -13.17
C ILE A 72 5.46 -23.49 -14.12
N ARG A 73 6.35 -24.48 -14.37
CA ARG A 73 7.45 -24.35 -15.33
C ARG A 73 7.01 -24.18 -16.78
N LYS A 74 5.80 -24.61 -17.12
CA LYS A 74 5.24 -24.51 -18.48
C LYS A 74 4.45 -23.22 -18.70
N LEU A 75 4.18 -22.46 -17.64
CA LEU A 75 3.47 -21.19 -17.74
C LEU A 75 4.27 -20.20 -18.58
N LYS A 76 3.57 -19.53 -19.49
CA LYS A 76 4.12 -18.39 -20.22
C LYS A 76 3.94 -17.13 -19.38
N LYS A 77 4.72 -16.09 -19.70
CA LYS A 77 4.54 -14.77 -19.09
C LYS A 77 3.11 -14.24 -19.29
N GLU A 78 2.51 -14.54 -20.44
CA GLU A 78 1.12 -14.20 -20.79
C GLU A 78 0.10 -14.77 -19.77
N ASP A 79 0.31 -16.01 -19.31
CA ASP A 79 -0.60 -16.67 -18.36
C ASP A 79 -0.52 -16.04 -16.96
N THR A 80 0.59 -15.38 -16.63
CA THR A 80 0.80 -14.68 -15.36
C THR A 80 0.46 -13.19 -15.40
N ASP A 81 0.17 -12.65 -16.58
CA ASP A 81 -0.06 -11.23 -16.83
C ASP A 81 -1.52 -10.83 -16.60
N THR A 82 -2.07 -11.27 -15.47
CA THR A 82 -3.43 -10.94 -15.04
C THR A 82 -3.43 -9.60 -14.29
N PRO A 83 -4.44 -8.72 -14.49
CA PRO A 83 -4.53 -7.47 -13.74
C PRO A 83 -4.76 -7.68 -12.24
N LEU A 84 -4.31 -6.71 -11.47
CA LEU A 84 -4.57 -6.57 -10.05
C LEU A 84 -6.05 -6.23 -9.82
N SER A 85 -6.75 -7.13 -9.15
CA SER A 85 -8.17 -6.97 -8.84
C SER A 85 -8.38 -6.31 -7.47
N PRO A 86 -9.56 -5.72 -7.21
CA PRO A 86 -9.90 -5.21 -5.87
C PRO A 86 -9.79 -6.28 -4.78
N ALA A 87 -10.12 -7.54 -5.07
CA ALA A 87 -10.03 -8.64 -4.12
C ALA A 87 -8.58 -8.95 -3.68
N ASP A 88 -7.61 -8.76 -4.59
CA ASP A 88 -6.20 -8.92 -4.28
C ASP A 88 -5.70 -7.83 -3.32
N ILE A 89 -6.21 -6.61 -3.50
CA ILE A 89 -5.94 -5.47 -2.62
C ILE A 89 -6.53 -5.73 -1.23
N GLU A 90 -7.78 -6.20 -1.13
CA GLU A 90 -8.40 -6.58 0.15
C GLU A 90 -7.61 -7.66 0.87
N GLN A 91 -7.17 -8.69 0.15
CA GLN A 91 -6.36 -9.75 0.73
C GLN A 91 -5.03 -9.20 1.26
N SER A 92 -4.41 -8.26 0.54
CA SER A 92 -3.16 -7.64 0.96
C SER A 92 -3.36 -6.72 2.17
N LEU A 93 -4.46 -5.97 2.23
CA LEU A 93 -4.85 -5.14 3.38
C LEU A 93 -5.02 -5.98 4.65
N SER A 94 -5.63 -7.16 4.55
CA SER A 94 -5.79 -8.06 5.70
C SER A 94 -4.47 -8.58 6.30
N ARG A 95 -3.38 -8.53 5.52
CA ARG A 95 -2.05 -9.01 5.92
C ARG A 95 -1.14 -7.92 6.47
N ILE A 96 -1.42 -6.66 6.13
CA ILE A 96 -0.55 -5.53 6.42
C ILE A 96 -1.19 -4.64 7.47
N ASN A 97 -0.59 -4.65 8.66
CA ASN A 97 -0.96 -3.78 9.76
C ASN A 97 -0.25 -2.43 9.66
N LYS A 98 -0.90 -1.38 10.17
CA LYS A 98 -0.28 -0.07 10.38
C LYS A 98 0.91 -0.24 11.33
N THR A 99 2.08 0.24 10.92
CA THR A 99 3.26 0.22 11.81
C THR A 99 3.22 1.36 12.82
N VAL A 100 2.54 2.45 12.50
CA VAL A 100 2.33 3.58 13.41
C VAL A 100 1.02 3.39 14.17
N SER A 101 1.10 3.35 15.49
CA SER A 101 -0.09 3.25 16.35
C SER A 101 -0.71 4.63 16.58
N ALA A 102 -2.02 4.65 16.87
CA ALA A 102 -2.71 5.88 17.26
C ALA A 102 -2.11 6.51 18.54
N ALA A 103 -1.54 5.69 19.43
CA ALA A 103 -0.87 6.17 20.63
C ALA A 103 0.45 6.90 20.32
N ASP A 104 1.15 6.52 19.25
CA ASP A 104 2.34 7.22 18.81
C ASP A 104 1.97 8.57 18.20
N LEU A 105 0.90 8.64 17.41
CA LEU A 105 0.38 9.89 16.84
C LEU A 105 0.00 10.90 17.93
N SER A 106 -0.74 10.49 18.96
CA SER A 106 -1.12 11.37 20.07
C SER A 106 0.09 11.99 20.77
N LYS A 107 1.16 11.21 21.00
CA LYS A 107 2.39 11.74 21.60
C LYS A 107 3.06 12.80 20.75
N TYR A 108 3.02 12.65 19.42
CA TYR A 108 3.58 13.64 18.49
C TYR A 108 2.71 14.90 18.43
N GLU A 109 1.39 14.77 18.46
CA GLU A 109 0.46 15.90 18.52
C GLU A 109 0.63 16.70 19.82
N ASP A 110 0.76 16.02 20.95
CA ASP A 110 1.03 16.65 22.24
C ASP A 110 2.39 17.37 22.23
N TRP A 111 3.42 16.73 21.65
CA TRP A 111 4.74 17.35 21.49
C TRP A 111 4.73 18.56 20.55
N LEU A 112 3.97 18.52 19.45
CA LEU A 112 3.74 19.66 18.56
C LEU A 112 3.03 20.81 19.28
N LYS A 113 2.06 20.51 20.12
CA LYS A 113 1.35 21.52 20.90
C LYS A 113 2.26 22.20 21.93
N GLU A 114 3.20 21.44 22.50
CA GLU A 114 4.09 21.91 23.55
C GLU A 114 5.37 22.61 23.01
N PHE A 115 5.90 22.14 21.89
CA PHE A 115 7.20 22.60 21.33
C PHE A 115 7.14 23.05 19.87
N GLY A 116 5.99 22.94 19.20
CA GLY A 116 5.80 23.36 17.82
C GLY A 116 5.88 24.88 17.72
N SER A 117 7.01 25.36 17.20
CA SER A 117 7.15 26.77 16.83
C SER A 117 6.30 27.02 15.59
N ILE A 118 5.15 27.69 15.78
CA ILE A 118 4.40 28.31 14.68
C ILE A 118 5.34 29.34 14.06
N GLN A 119 5.67 29.15 12.78
CA GLN A 119 6.41 30.16 12.01
C GLN A 119 5.43 30.98 11.18
#